data_AF-A0A3B8NXV1-F1
#
_entry.id   AF-A0A3B8NXV1-F1
#
_cell.length_a   1.000
_cell.length_b   1.000
_cell.length_c   1.000
_cell.angle_alpha   90.00
_cell.angle_beta   90.00
_cell.angle_gamma   90.00
#
_symmetry.space_group_name_H-M   'P 1'
#
loop_
_entity.id
_entity.type
_entity.pdbx_description
1 polymer ?
#
loop_
_entity_poly.entity_id
_entity_poly.type
_entity_poly.pdbx_seq_one_letter_code
_entity_poly.pdbx_strand_id
1 'polypeptide(L)'
;MKKLWLIFCCLFLASCTVAQDVSSFAPSSREISAEAVSSAEESSLSEEEIRALAERVFPDLEQRFYIRQLRGEMLRNLCVLYEACQNFEVQCLLTTPLAEEDVDQLLTYLDYDCPELIQYDSEMGWGLTRNDEGLVTSVIPSYRMSKKVYKNYYAETERALDEICGAARGMSDFEAECLVYRELISRYTYHAKAANCNNAYGLLIAKTARCEGIARTFLWAM
;
A
#
# COMPACT_ATOMS: atom_id res chain seq x y z
N MET A 1 29.18 -5.11 -44.45
CA MET A 1 30.42 -5.64 -43.82
C MET A 1 30.04 -6.87 -43.00
N LYS A 2 30.94 -7.86 -42.97
CA LYS A 2 30.67 -9.30 -42.87
C LYS A 2 30.15 -9.77 -41.48
N LYS A 3 29.12 -10.64 -41.49
CA LYS A 3 28.75 -11.59 -40.42
C LYS A 3 29.62 -12.85 -40.55
N LEU A 4 30.25 -13.32 -39.47
CA LEU A 4 30.82 -14.67 -39.28
C LEU A 4 31.40 -14.69 -37.84
N TRP A 5 31.06 -15.58 -36.91
CA TRP A 5 31.30 -17.03 -36.91
C TRP A 5 30.40 -17.78 -35.92
N LEU A 6 30.09 -19.01 -36.28
CA LEU A 6 29.41 -20.06 -35.53
C LEU A 6 30.40 -21.24 -35.43
N ILE A 7 30.31 -22.00 -34.33
CA ILE A 7 30.69 -23.42 -34.16
C ILE A 7 32.17 -23.74 -33.84
N PHE A 8 32.40 -24.36 -32.68
CA PHE A 8 33.05 -25.68 -32.63
C PHE A 8 32.55 -26.52 -31.44
N CYS A 9 32.23 -27.78 -31.75
CA CYS A 9 31.73 -28.84 -30.88
C CYS A 9 32.85 -29.66 -30.22
N CYS A 10 32.40 -30.52 -29.29
CA CYS A 10 32.94 -31.85 -28.94
C CYS A 10 33.69 -32.02 -27.59
N LEU A 11 32.93 -32.53 -26.61
CA LEU A 11 33.11 -33.84 -25.95
C LEU A 11 34.52 -34.24 -25.49
N PHE A 12 34.69 -34.40 -24.17
CA PHE A 12 35.41 -35.54 -23.60
C PHE A 12 34.77 -35.99 -22.28
N LEU A 13 34.39 -37.27 -22.24
CA LEU A 13 33.98 -38.04 -21.08
C LEU A 13 35.21 -38.41 -20.24
N ALA A 14 35.09 -38.38 -18.91
CA ALA A 14 35.83 -39.30 -18.04
C ALA A 14 35.11 -39.44 -16.68
N SER A 15 34.59 -40.63 -16.48
CA SER A 15 33.95 -41.14 -15.27
C SER A 15 34.95 -41.30 -14.12
N CYS A 16 34.51 -41.07 -12.89
CA CYS A 16 35.05 -41.74 -11.70
C CYS A 16 33.91 -41.98 -10.70
N THR A 17 33.45 -43.23 -10.68
CA THR A 17 32.63 -43.86 -9.66
C THR A 17 33.45 -44.12 -8.40
N VAL A 18 32.94 -43.71 -7.24
CA VAL A 18 33.19 -44.41 -5.97
C VAL A 18 31.82 -44.68 -5.36
N ALA A 19 31.44 -45.96 -5.37
CA ALA A 19 30.34 -46.50 -4.60
C ALA A 19 30.85 -46.77 -3.18
N GLN A 20 30.10 -46.30 -2.17
CA GLN A 20 30.11 -46.92 -0.86
C GLN A 20 28.68 -47.23 -0.45
N ASP A 21 28.53 -48.52 -0.19
CA ASP A 21 27.37 -49.25 0.28
C ASP A 21 27.21 -49.00 1.77
N VAL A 22 26.01 -48.61 2.22
CA VAL A 22 25.62 -48.75 3.63
C VAL A 22 24.16 -49.17 3.68
N SER A 23 23.98 -50.47 3.84
CA SER A 23 22.73 -51.12 4.14
C SER A 23 22.17 -50.70 5.50
N SER A 24 20.83 -50.63 5.55
CA SER A 24 19.96 -50.90 6.70
C SER A 24 20.15 -50.05 7.95
N PHE A 25 19.36 -48.97 8.05
CA PHE A 25 18.81 -48.53 9.33
C PHE A 25 17.35 -48.14 9.12
N ALA A 26 16.44 -49.02 9.52
CA ALA A 26 15.02 -48.69 9.63
C ALA A 26 14.79 -47.88 10.91
N PRO A 27 14.03 -46.77 10.87
CA PRO A 27 13.34 -46.29 12.04
C PRO A 27 11.86 -46.63 11.94
N SER A 28 11.48 -47.61 12.77
CA SER A 28 10.25 -47.66 13.56
C SER A 28 9.13 -46.70 13.15
N SER A 29 8.06 -47.27 12.61
CA SER A 29 6.71 -46.75 12.66
C SER A 29 6.34 -46.32 14.09
N ARG A 30 6.44 -45.02 14.37
CA ARG A 30 5.69 -44.39 15.45
C ARG A 30 4.42 -43.84 14.84
N GLU A 31 3.32 -44.47 15.18
CA GLU A 31 1.98 -43.94 15.04
C GLU A 31 1.97 -42.52 15.62
N ILE A 32 1.87 -41.53 14.75
CA ILE A 32 1.50 -40.18 15.16
C ILE A 32 0.00 -40.27 15.42
N SER A 33 -0.37 -40.39 16.70
CA SER A 33 -1.76 -40.43 17.12
C SER A 33 -2.48 -39.19 16.60
N ALA A 34 -3.60 -39.44 15.91
CA ALA A 34 -4.48 -38.48 15.27
C ALA A 34 -5.30 -37.62 16.27
N GLU A 35 -4.68 -37.11 17.33
CA GLU A 35 -5.37 -36.39 18.42
C GLU A 35 -4.71 -35.07 18.83
N ALA A 36 -3.86 -34.50 17.97
CA ALA A 36 -3.42 -33.10 18.07
C ALA A 36 -4.02 -32.23 16.95
N VAL A 37 -5.23 -32.57 16.48
CA VAL A 37 -6.07 -31.71 15.63
C VAL A 37 -7.19 -31.16 16.49
N SER A 38 -6.87 -30.24 17.40
CA SER A 38 -7.87 -29.40 18.08
C SER A 38 -7.18 -28.31 18.89
N SER A 39 -6.61 -27.32 18.19
CA SER A 39 -6.40 -25.96 18.72
C SER A 39 -5.71 -25.08 17.67
N ALA A 40 -6.42 -24.81 16.58
CA ALA A 40 -6.20 -23.58 15.83
C ALA A 40 -7.59 -22.98 15.67
N GLU A 41 -8.11 -22.43 16.77
CA GLU A 41 -9.12 -21.39 16.64
C GLU A 41 -8.45 -20.29 15.81
N GLU A 42 -8.84 -20.17 14.55
CA GLU A 42 -8.67 -18.92 13.81
C GLU A 42 -9.36 -17.85 14.65
N SER A 43 -8.58 -17.13 15.45
CA SER A 43 -9.04 -15.97 16.19
C SER A 43 -9.37 -14.90 15.15
N SER A 44 -10.58 -14.98 14.62
CA SER A 44 -11.21 -13.90 13.89
C SER A 44 -11.40 -12.76 14.89
N LEU A 45 -10.86 -11.59 14.57
CA LEU A 45 -11.08 -10.39 15.37
C LEU A 45 -12.58 -10.07 15.38
N SER A 46 -13.10 -9.63 16.51
CA SER A 46 -14.47 -9.10 16.57
C SER A 46 -14.59 -7.79 15.80
N GLU A 47 -15.82 -7.37 15.45
CA GLU A 47 -16.05 -6.09 14.79
C GLU A 47 -15.51 -4.90 15.61
N GLU A 48 -15.63 -4.98 16.94
CA GLU A 48 -15.10 -3.96 17.85
C GLU A 48 -13.56 -3.92 17.83
N GLU A 49 -12.90 -5.09 17.76
CA GLU A 49 -11.44 -5.17 17.66
C GLU A 49 -10.93 -4.65 16.31
N ILE A 50 -11.64 -4.95 15.22
CA ILE A 50 -11.32 -4.41 13.88
C ILE A 50 -11.53 -2.89 13.87
N ARG A 51 -12.57 -2.39 14.54
CA ARG A 51 -12.81 -0.95 14.64
C ARG A 51 -11.71 -0.24 15.44
N ALA A 52 -11.33 -0.80 16.59
CA ALA A 52 -10.23 -0.28 17.40
C ALA A 52 -8.88 -0.34 16.66
N LEU A 53 -8.65 -1.36 15.83
CA LEU A 53 -7.51 -1.42 14.92
C LEU A 53 -7.53 -0.25 13.94
N ALA A 54 -8.66 0.00 13.28
CA ALA A 54 -8.79 1.10 12.32
C ALA A 54 -8.55 2.47 12.96
N GLU A 55 -9.09 2.72 14.17
CA GLU A 55 -8.87 3.96 14.92
C GLU A 55 -7.39 4.18 15.29
N ARG A 56 -6.63 3.10 15.47
CA ARG A 56 -5.19 3.18 15.74
C ARG A 56 -4.38 3.40 14.47
N VAL A 57 -4.81 2.84 13.35
CA VAL A 57 -4.07 2.81 12.09
C VAL A 57 -4.28 4.09 11.29
N PHE A 58 -5.52 4.56 11.17
CA PHE A 58 -5.85 5.74 10.37
C PHE A 58 -5.86 7.00 11.23
N PRO A 59 -5.06 8.04 10.90
CA PRO A 59 -5.23 9.33 11.54
C PRO A 59 -6.60 9.90 11.21
N ASP A 60 -7.25 10.46 12.24
CA ASP A 60 -8.54 11.14 12.19
C ASP A 60 -9.62 10.33 11.44
N LEU A 61 -9.77 9.05 11.77
CA LEU A 61 -10.70 8.11 11.11
C LEU A 61 -12.12 8.67 10.90
N GLU A 62 -12.62 9.49 11.83
CA GLU A 62 -13.95 10.10 11.76
C GLU A 62 -14.13 11.06 10.56
N GLN A 63 -13.04 11.61 10.03
CA GLN A 63 -13.05 12.46 8.84
C GLN A 63 -13.03 11.65 7.54
N ARG A 64 -12.64 10.37 7.58
CA ARG A 64 -12.52 9.49 6.40
C ARG A 64 -13.88 8.92 6.00
N PHE A 65 -14.46 9.46 4.93
CA PHE A 65 -15.84 9.19 4.57
C PHE A 65 -16.09 7.72 4.18
N TYR A 66 -15.28 7.17 3.28
CA TYR A 66 -15.42 5.79 2.81
C TYR A 66 -14.94 4.80 3.87
N ILE A 67 -13.79 5.05 4.50
CA ILE A 67 -13.20 4.11 5.48
C ILE A 67 -14.11 3.94 6.69
N ARG A 68 -14.75 5.00 7.20
CA ARG A 68 -15.63 4.87 8.37
C ARG A 68 -16.83 3.95 8.12
N GLN A 69 -17.21 3.73 6.87
CA GLN A 69 -18.37 2.91 6.47
C GLN A 69 -18.01 1.43 6.31
N LEU A 70 -16.73 1.09 6.14
CA LEU A 70 -16.28 -0.29 6.04
C LEU A 70 -16.43 -1.04 7.36
N ARG A 71 -16.66 -2.35 7.27
CA ARG A 71 -16.83 -3.29 8.40
C ARG A 71 -16.10 -4.60 8.10
N GLY A 72 -15.91 -5.44 9.12
CA GLY A 72 -15.35 -6.77 9.00
C GLY A 72 -14.06 -6.84 8.18
N GLU A 73 -13.98 -7.85 7.31
CA GLU A 73 -12.77 -8.16 6.54
C GLU A 73 -12.34 -7.05 5.58
N MET A 74 -13.28 -6.26 5.05
CA MET A 74 -12.95 -5.12 4.19
C MET A 74 -12.17 -4.05 4.95
N LEU A 75 -12.64 -3.70 6.17
CA LEU A 75 -11.94 -2.73 7.00
C LEU A 75 -10.59 -3.27 7.48
N ARG A 76 -10.55 -4.55 7.86
CA ARG A 76 -9.32 -5.22 8.31
C ARG A 76 -8.26 -5.26 7.21
N ASN A 77 -8.63 -5.69 6.00
CA ASN A 77 -7.74 -5.71 4.85
C ASN A 77 -7.27 -4.30 4.47
N LEU A 78 -8.14 -3.29 4.57
CA LEU A 78 -7.74 -1.91 4.31
C LEU A 78 -6.71 -1.39 5.32
N CYS A 79 -6.83 -1.76 6.60
CA CYS A 79 -5.82 -1.40 7.61
C CYS A 79 -4.44 -1.94 7.20
N VAL A 80 -4.37 -3.21 6.78
CA VAL A 80 -3.10 -3.84 6.37
C VAL A 80 -2.55 -3.19 5.09
N LEU A 81 -3.41 -2.89 4.11
CA LEU A 81 -2.98 -2.19 2.89
C LEU A 81 -2.44 -0.79 3.20
N TYR A 82 -3.09 -0.05 4.09
CA TYR A 82 -2.65 1.27 4.51
C TYR A 82 -1.28 1.21 5.19
N GLU A 83 -1.10 0.32 6.16
CA GLU A 83 0.19 0.13 6.84
C GLU A 83 1.29 -0.33 5.88
N ALA A 84 0.97 -1.22 4.93
CA ALA A 84 1.90 -1.64 3.88
C ALA A 84 2.36 -0.45 3.02
N CYS A 85 1.43 0.42 2.62
CA CYS A 85 1.73 1.65 1.89
C CYS A 85 2.58 2.64 2.68
N GLN A 86 2.30 2.84 3.98
CA GLN A 86 3.15 3.67 4.84
C GLN A 86 4.58 3.11 4.95
N ASN A 87 4.71 1.78 4.99
CA ASN A 87 6.00 1.13 5.20
C ASN A 87 6.82 0.92 3.93
N PHE A 88 6.26 1.19 2.75
CA PHE A 88 6.84 0.87 1.44
C PHE A 88 7.05 -0.62 1.26
N GLU A 89 6.09 -1.43 1.70
CA GLU A 89 6.15 -2.88 1.52
C GLU A 89 6.07 -3.23 0.03
N VAL A 90 6.88 -4.19 -0.38
CA VAL A 90 6.88 -4.68 -1.77
C VAL A 90 5.68 -5.59 -2.05
N GLN A 91 5.05 -6.11 -1.00
CA GLN A 91 3.89 -6.97 -1.08
C GLN A 91 3.07 -6.84 0.22
N CYS A 92 1.76 -6.67 0.08
CA CYS A 92 0.80 -6.66 1.16
C CYS A 92 -0.01 -7.95 1.12
N LEU A 93 0.14 -8.81 2.13
CA LEU A 93 -0.71 -10.00 2.28
C LEU A 93 -2.05 -9.58 2.89
N LEU A 94 -3.14 -9.97 2.23
CA LEU A 94 -4.48 -9.75 2.77
C LEU A 94 -4.72 -10.72 3.94
N THR A 95 -5.41 -10.25 4.99
CA THR A 95 -5.79 -11.09 6.13
C THR A 95 -6.80 -12.15 5.73
N THR A 96 -7.67 -11.79 4.77
CA THR A 96 -8.67 -12.67 4.19
C THR A 96 -8.68 -12.47 2.68
N PRO A 97 -8.63 -13.54 1.86
CA PRO A 97 -8.69 -13.41 0.41
C PRO A 97 -9.97 -12.71 -0.05
N LEU A 98 -9.87 -11.82 -1.04
CA LEU A 98 -10.98 -11.00 -1.54
C LEU A 98 -11.21 -11.20 -3.04
N ALA A 99 -12.41 -10.90 -3.52
CA ALA A 99 -12.63 -10.71 -4.94
C ALA A 99 -11.81 -9.51 -5.45
N GLU A 100 -11.43 -9.52 -6.72
CA GLU A 100 -10.67 -8.42 -7.33
C GLU A 100 -11.42 -7.08 -7.27
N GLU A 101 -12.73 -7.11 -7.45
CA GLU A 101 -13.62 -5.96 -7.37
C GLU A 101 -13.59 -5.29 -5.97
N ASP A 102 -13.51 -6.11 -4.92
CA ASP A 102 -13.40 -5.63 -3.54
C ASP A 102 -12.02 -5.00 -3.31
N VAL A 103 -10.96 -5.60 -3.84
CA VAL A 103 -9.60 -5.03 -3.77
C VAL A 103 -9.53 -3.69 -4.50
N ASP A 104 -10.11 -3.58 -5.70
CA ASP A 104 -10.17 -2.34 -6.46
C ASP A 104 -10.92 -1.24 -5.68
N GLN A 105 -11.99 -1.60 -4.97
CA GLN A 105 -12.70 -0.70 -4.06
C GLN A 105 -11.81 -0.24 -2.90
N LEU A 106 -11.08 -1.15 -2.25
CA LEU A 106 -10.15 -0.79 -1.16
C LEU A 106 -9.05 0.16 -1.63
N LEU A 107 -8.46 -0.11 -2.80
CA LEU A 107 -7.42 0.72 -3.40
C LEU A 107 -7.95 2.10 -3.79
N THR A 108 -9.20 2.17 -4.24
CA THR A 108 -9.91 3.42 -4.51
C THR A 108 -10.11 4.22 -3.22
N TYR A 109 -10.48 3.56 -2.11
CA TYR A 109 -10.66 4.23 -0.82
C TYR A 109 -9.34 4.73 -0.22
N LEU A 110 -8.22 4.01 -0.40
CA LEU A 110 -6.91 4.56 -0.06
C LEU A 110 -6.62 5.86 -0.81
N ASP A 111 -6.96 5.91 -2.10
CA ASP A 111 -6.66 7.03 -2.96
C ASP A 111 -7.50 8.28 -2.63
N TYR A 112 -8.72 8.09 -2.15
CA TYR A 112 -9.65 9.17 -1.81
C TYR A 112 -9.60 9.60 -0.35
N ASP A 113 -9.45 8.67 0.61
CA ASP A 113 -9.52 8.97 2.05
C ASP A 113 -8.13 9.05 2.71
N CYS A 114 -7.04 8.76 1.99
CA CYS A 114 -5.67 8.79 2.53
C CYS A 114 -4.73 9.74 1.77
N PRO A 115 -5.05 11.04 1.67
CA PRO A 115 -4.26 12.00 0.90
C PRO A 115 -2.81 12.18 1.42
N GLU A 116 -2.54 11.80 2.67
CA GLU A 116 -1.21 11.80 3.27
C GLU A 116 -0.26 10.75 2.68
N LEU A 117 -0.79 9.73 2.00
CA LEU A 117 0.00 8.74 1.27
C LEU A 117 0.50 9.30 -0.07
N ILE A 118 1.27 10.39 -0.05
CA ILE A 118 1.73 11.09 -1.26
C ILE A 118 2.61 10.24 -2.19
N GLN A 119 3.16 9.12 -1.70
CA GLN A 119 3.92 8.12 -2.44
C GLN A 119 3.05 7.14 -3.23
N TYR A 120 1.80 6.97 -2.80
CA TYR A 120 0.85 6.06 -3.42
C TYR A 120 0.21 6.75 -4.62
N ASP A 121 0.00 5.97 -5.68
CA ASP A 121 -0.58 6.45 -6.93
C ASP A 121 -1.36 5.33 -7.61
N SER A 122 -2.69 5.42 -7.57
CA SER A 122 -3.57 4.46 -8.23
C SER A 122 -3.34 4.41 -9.75
N GLU A 123 -2.85 5.49 -10.38
CA GLU A 123 -2.58 5.54 -11.82
C GLU A 123 -1.41 4.66 -12.25
N MET A 124 -0.51 4.31 -11.32
CA MET A 124 0.61 3.41 -11.61
C MET A 124 0.19 1.93 -11.67
N GLY A 125 -1.05 1.64 -11.27
CA GLY A 125 -1.58 0.29 -11.18
C GLY A 125 -0.98 -0.53 -10.03
N TRP A 126 -1.42 -1.78 -9.92
CA TRP A 126 -1.04 -2.71 -8.87
C TRP A 126 -0.87 -4.12 -9.42
N GLY A 127 -0.01 -4.90 -8.77
CA GLY A 127 0.07 -6.35 -9.01
C GLY A 127 -0.86 -7.10 -8.05
N LEU A 128 -1.47 -8.18 -8.52
CA LEU A 128 -2.32 -9.04 -7.71
C LEU A 128 -1.82 -10.49 -7.76
N THR A 129 -1.73 -11.14 -6.61
CA THR A 129 -1.56 -12.60 -6.52
C THR A 129 -2.88 -13.22 -6.10
N ARG A 130 -3.21 -14.38 -6.69
CA ARG A 130 -4.48 -15.08 -6.47
C ARG A 130 -4.24 -16.51 -5.98
N ASN A 131 -5.18 -17.04 -5.20
CA ASN A 131 -5.24 -18.47 -4.86
C ASN A 131 -5.87 -19.28 -6.02
N ASP A 132 -6.00 -20.60 -5.82
CA ASP A 132 -6.58 -21.52 -6.81
C ASP A 132 -8.07 -21.27 -7.08
N GLU A 133 -8.77 -20.57 -6.18
CA GLU A 133 -10.17 -20.17 -6.31
C GLU A 133 -10.33 -18.83 -7.06
N GLY A 134 -9.21 -18.19 -7.44
CA GLY A 134 -9.20 -16.90 -8.12
C GLY A 134 -9.36 -15.69 -7.21
N LEU A 135 -9.41 -15.88 -5.88
CA LEU A 135 -9.45 -14.78 -4.91
C LEU A 135 -8.07 -14.18 -4.74
N VAL A 136 -8.00 -12.85 -4.63
CA VAL A 136 -6.77 -12.11 -4.38
C VAL A 136 -6.29 -12.39 -2.95
N THR A 137 -5.04 -12.80 -2.82
CA THR A 137 -4.38 -13.07 -1.53
C THR A 137 -3.34 -12.01 -1.17
N SER A 138 -2.84 -11.26 -2.15
CA SER A 138 -1.89 -10.18 -1.91
C SER A 138 -1.93 -9.11 -2.99
N VAL A 139 -1.62 -7.89 -2.59
CA VAL A 139 -1.44 -6.74 -3.46
C VAL A 139 0.03 -6.36 -3.51
N ILE A 140 0.53 -5.99 -4.69
CA ILE A 140 1.88 -5.45 -4.92
C ILE A 140 1.69 -3.96 -5.23
N PRO A 141 1.89 -3.06 -4.24
CA PRO A 141 1.67 -1.64 -4.44
C PRO A 141 2.72 -1.02 -5.36
N SER A 142 2.31 -0.01 -6.13
CA SER A 142 3.22 0.82 -6.90
C SER A 142 3.47 2.14 -6.18
N TYR A 143 4.74 2.55 -6.08
CA TYR A 143 5.13 3.82 -5.49
C TYR A 143 5.84 4.71 -6.50
N ARG A 144 5.42 5.97 -6.58
CA ARG A 144 6.02 6.96 -7.50
C ARG A 144 7.40 7.47 -7.06
N MET A 145 7.75 7.22 -5.81
CA MET A 145 8.98 7.71 -5.20
C MET A 145 9.56 6.67 -4.25
N SER A 146 10.87 6.71 -4.04
CA SER A 146 11.52 5.88 -3.03
C SER A 146 11.20 6.38 -1.61
N LYS A 147 11.29 5.49 -0.62
CA LYS A 147 11.16 5.84 0.80
C LYS A 147 12.08 6.99 1.24
N LYS A 148 13.28 7.09 0.63
CA LYS A 148 14.21 8.19 0.91
C LYS A 148 13.69 9.54 0.43
N VAL A 149 13.14 9.60 -0.79
CA VAL A 149 12.57 10.83 -1.36
C VAL A 149 11.30 11.20 -0.60
N TYR A 150 10.45 10.21 -0.30
CA TYR A 150 9.23 10.39 0.46
C TYR A 150 9.44 11.09 1.79
N LYS A 151 10.43 10.69 2.60
CA LYS A 151 10.67 11.32 3.91
C LYS A 151 10.86 12.83 3.81
N ASN A 152 11.59 13.29 2.79
CA ASN A 152 11.82 14.72 2.60
C ASN A 152 10.55 15.41 2.09
N TYR A 153 9.91 14.83 1.08
CA TYR A 153 8.70 15.41 0.48
C TYR A 153 7.56 15.51 1.49
N TYR A 154 7.37 14.47 2.30
CA TYR A 154 6.36 14.42 3.34
C TYR A 154 6.61 15.52 4.39
N ALA A 155 7.83 15.61 4.93
CA ALA A 155 8.16 16.62 5.96
C ALA A 155 8.01 18.07 5.47
N GLU A 156 8.32 18.34 4.20
CA GLU A 156 8.08 19.67 3.61
C GLU A 156 6.59 19.96 3.43
N THR A 157 5.83 18.95 2.97
CA THR A 157 4.38 19.05 2.76
C THR A 157 3.64 19.24 4.08
N GLU A 158 3.95 18.43 5.09
CA GLU A 158 3.38 18.51 6.43
C GLU A 158 3.63 19.87 7.06
N ARG A 159 4.86 20.40 6.99
CA ARG A 159 5.16 21.75 7.49
C ARG A 159 4.32 22.84 6.79
N ALA A 160 4.17 22.74 5.48
CA ALA A 160 3.37 23.72 4.73
C ALA A 160 1.88 23.63 5.09
N LEU A 161 1.37 22.42 5.34
CA LEU A 161 0.00 22.22 5.85
C LEU A 161 -0.15 22.79 7.26
N ASP A 162 0.77 22.49 8.17
CA ASP A 162 0.75 23.01 9.55
C ASP A 162 0.71 24.54 9.60
N GLU A 163 1.44 25.22 8.71
CA GLU A 163 1.40 26.68 8.59
C GLU A 163 0.00 27.18 8.16
N ILE A 164 -0.62 26.52 7.18
CA ILE A 164 -1.95 26.89 6.67
C ILE A 164 -3.03 26.60 7.72
N CYS A 165 -3.07 25.37 8.26
CA CYS A 165 -4.02 24.94 9.28
C CYS A 165 -3.81 25.72 10.59
N GLY A 166 -2.56 26.07 10.92
CA GLY A 166 -2.21 26.94 12.04
C GLY A 166 -2.84 28.32 11.95
N ALA A 167 -2.88 28.91 10.74
CA ALA A 167 -3.53 30.20 10.50
C ALA A 167 -5.05 30.16 10.62
N ALA A 168 -5.67 28.98 10.46
CA ALA A 168 -7.11 28.77 10.61
C ALA A 168 -7.56 28.55 12.07
N ARG A 169 -6.63 28.43 13.03
CA ARG A 169 -6.98 28.10 14.43
C ARG A 169 -7.86 29.15 15.07
N GLY A 170 -8.96 28.69 15.69
CA GLY A 170 -9.93 29.55 16.39
C GLY A 170 -10.96 30.22 15.48
N MET A 171 -10.91 29.95 14.17
CA MET A 171 -11.96 30.32 13.22
C MET A 171 -13.14 29.35 13.32
N SER A 172 -14.30 29.74 12.80
CA SER A 172 -15.39 28.78 12.54
C SER A 172 -15.02 27.83 11.41
N ASP A 173 -15.66 26.65 11.35
CA ASP A 173 -15.42 25.65 10.31
C ASP A 173 -15.48 26.24 8.89
N PHE A 174 -16.48 27.08 8.63
CA PHE A 174 -16.66 27.75 7.34
C PHE A 174 -15.54 28.75 7.01
N GLU A 175 -15.10 29.53 8.00
CA GLU A 175 -14.00 30.49 7.81
C GLU A 175 -12.66 29.78 7.61
N ALA A 176 -12.42 28.70 8.37
CA ALA A 176 -11.25 27.85 8.24
C ALA A 176 -11.19 27.22 6.84
N GLU A 177 -12.26 26.60 6.38
CA GLU A 177 -12.39 26.03 5.03
C GLU A 177 -12.13 27.10 3.96
N CYS A 178 -12.75 28.28 4.07
CA CYS A 178 -12.53 29.37 3.13
C CYS A 178 -11.06 29.85 3.10
N LEU A 179 -10.42 29.93 4.27
CA LEU A 179 -9.00 30.30 4.38
C LEU A 179 -8.12 29.24 3.72
N VAL A 180 -8.28 27.97 4.10
CA VAL A 180 -7.51 26.84 3.56
C VAL A 180 -7.65 26.81 2.05
N TYR A 181 -8.87 26.81 1.53
CA TYR A 181 -9.13 26.80 0.09
C TYR A 181 -8.42 27.95 -0.63
N ARG A 182 -8.55 29.19 -0.11
CA ARG A 182 -7.90 30.37 -0.69
C ARG A 182 -6.37 30.26 -0.68
N GLU A 183 -5.79 29.78 0.41
CA GLU A 183 -4.35 29.56 0.52
C GLU A 183 -3.87 28.54 -0.51
N LEU A 184 -4.56 27.41 -0.65
CA LEU A 184 -4.19 26.37 -1.61
C LEU A 184 -4.27 26.89 -3.06
N ILE A 185 -5.35 27.58 -3.44
CA ILE A 185 -5.52 27.98 -4.85
C ILE A 185 -4.63 29.13 -5.29
N SER A 186 -4.09 29.92 -4.36
CA SER A 186 -3.22 31.07 -4.67
C SER A 186 -1.77 30.68 -4.94
N ARG A 187 -1.41 29.40 -4.72
CA ARG A 187 -0.02 28.95 -4.58
C ARG A 187 0.46 27.99 -5.67
N TYR A 188 -0.26 27.80 -6.78
CA TYR A 188 0.11 26.79 -7.79
C TYR A 188 -0.17 27.22 -9.23
N THR A 189 0.48 26.52 -10.17
CA THR A 189 0.13 26.55 -11.61
C THR A 189 -0.55 25.25 -12.00
N TYR A 190 -1.67 25.33 -12.72
CA TYR A 190 -2.37 24.15 -13.20
C TYR A 190 -1.53 23.41 -14.26
N HIS A 191 -1.16 22.16 -14.00
CA HIS A 191 -0.38 21.34 -14.93
C HIS A 191 -0.82 19.87 -14.90
N ALA A 192 -1.49 19.43 -15.97
CA ALA A 192 -2.17 18.12 -16.00
C ALA A 192 -1.24 16.88 -15.96
N LYS A 193 0.05 17.07 -16.28
CA LYS A 193 1.03 15.97 -16.44
C LYS A 193 2.37 16.22 -15.72
N ALA A 194 2.41 17.15 -14.77
CA ALA A 194 3.67 17.41 -14.06
C ALA A 194 3.92 16.28 -13.07
N ALA A 195 5.17 16.02 -12.73
CA ALA A 195 5.49 15.07 -11.68
C ALA A 195 4.78 15.49 -10.38
N ASN A 196 4.13 14.53 -9.71
CA ASN A 196 3.38 14.76 -8.47
C ASN A 196 2.19 15.72 -8.59
N CYS A 197 1.71 16.06 -9.80
CA CYS A 197 0.63 17.04 -9.95
C CYS A 197 -0.71 16.63 -9.31
N ASN A 198 -0.84 15.37 -8.91
CA ASN A 198 -2.03 14.83 -8.25
C ASN A 198 -1.87 14.62 -6.74
N ASN A 199 -0.83 15.14 -6.09
CA ASN A 199 -0.71 15.07 -4.62
C ASN A 199 -0.33 16.42 -3.99
N ALA A 200 -0.31 16.44 -2.65
CA ALA A 200 -0.06 17.65 -1.87
C ALA A 200 1.36 18.22 -2.02
N TYR A 201 2.37 17.37 -2.21
CA TYR A 201 3.73 17.85 -2.51
C TYR A 201 3.76 18.64 -3.83
N GLY A 202 3.06 18.16 -4.86
CA GLY A 202 2.94 18.85 -6.14
C GLY A 202 2.37 20.26 -5.98
N LEU A 203 1.27 20.39 -5.23
CA LEU A 203 0.59 21.66 -5.00
C LEU A 203 1.42 22.60 -4.11
N LEU A 204 1.81 22.13 -2.93
CA LEU A 204 2.36 22.99 -1.88
C LEU A 204 3.84 23.31 -2.10
N ILE A 205 4.61 22.38 -2.65
CA ILE A 205 6.07 22.52 -2.74
C ILE A 205 6.52 22.72 -4.18
N ALA A 206 6.14 21.81 -5.09
CA ALA A 206 6.52 21.91 -6.50
C ALA A 206 5.75 23.00 -7.27
N LYS A 207 4.69 23.56 -6.67
CA LYS A 207 3.83 24.61 -7.24
C LYS A 207 3.17 24.22 -8.57
N THR A 208 2.93 22.93 -8.77
CA THR A 208 2.26 22.37 -9.94
C THR A 208 1.22 21.35 -9.53
N ALA A 209 -0.05 21.56 -9.89
CA ALA A 209 -1.12 20.63 -9.55
C ALA A 209 -2.17 20.51 -10.65
N ARG A 210 -2.92 19.41 -10.65
CA ARG A 210 -4.20 19.26 -11.35
C ARG A 210 -5.32 19.12 -10.31
N CYS A 211 -6.57 19.00 -10.77
CA CYS A 211 -7.76 18.93 -9.90
C CYS A 211 -7.61 17.96 -8.73
N GLU A 212 -7.11 16.75 -8.97
CA GLU A 212 -6.89 15.72 -7.95
C GLU A 212 -5.90 16.13 -6.86
N GLY A 213 -4.79 16.76 -7.23
CA GLY A 213 -3.81 17.26 -6.26
C GLY A 213 -4.40 18.34 -5.37
N ILE A 214 -5.25 19.20 -5.92
CA ILE A 214 -5.97 20.24 -5.17
C ILE A 214 -6.95 19.60 -4.19
N ALA A 215 -7.80 18.69 -4.67
CA ALA A 215 -8.80 18.02 -3.85
C ALA A 215 -8.18 17.22 -2.69
N ARG A 216 -7.10 16.47 -2.96
CA ARG A 216 -6.39 15.70 -1.93
C ARG A 216 -5.70 16.58 -0.91
N THR A 217 -5.06 17.67 -1.36
CA THR A 217 -4.42 18.60 -0.42
C THR A 217 -5.44 19.27 0.48
N PHE A 218 -6.58 19.67 -0.10
CA PHE A 218 -7.67 20.24 0.66
C PHE A 218 -8.21 19.24 1.69
N LEU A 219 -8.42 17.98 1.29
CA LEU A 219 -8.84 16.92 2.22
C LEU A 219 -7.82 16.69 3.35
N TRP A 220 -6.52 16.72 3.07
CA TRP A 220 -5.51 16.55 4.13
C TRP A 220 -5.44 17.74 5.09
N ALA A 221 -5.84 18.94 4.64
CA ALA A 221 -5.80 20.14 5.46
C ALA A 221 -7.00 20.30 6.42
N MET A 222 -8.04 19.47 6.27
CA MET A 222 -9.33 19.55 6.97
C MET A 222 -9.50 18.38 7.92
#